data_AF-A0AAY4D659-F1
#
_entry.id   AF-A0AAY4D659-F1
#
_cell.length_a   1.000
_cell.length_b   1.000
_cell.length_c   1.000
_cell.angle_alpha   90.00
_cell.angle_beta   90.00
_cell.angle_gamma   90.00
#
_symmetry.space_group_name_H-M   'P 1'
#
loop_
_entity.id
_entity.type
_entity.pdbx_description
1 polymer ?
#
loop_
_entity_poly.entity_id
_entity_poly.type
_entity_poly.pdbx_seq_one_letter_code
_entity_poly.pdbx_strand_id
1 'polypeptide(L)'
;TWDTIQQSCWRTLPLPAPRLSWTPCLVVSADLACMYKLFSRVPNGLKTMCECMSSYLREQGKALVSEEGEGKNPVDYIQGLLDLKSRNDRLFKQTIAGDFEYFLNLNSRSPEYLSLFIDDKLKKGVKGVRIHDGAVPLHAGEGRVERYYKQHLARRLLTNKSVSDDSEKNMISKLKTECGCQFTSKLEVTGPPSQPRPNIMTFDLFVHRFYLAKHSGRQLTLQHHMGSADLNATFYGPIKKEDGSDMGVGGAQVTGSNTRKHILQVSTFQMTILMLFNNREKCTFEEIQQETDIPERELVRALQSLACGKPTQRVLTKEPKSKEIENGHVFTVNDQFTSKLHRVKIQTVAAKQGESDPERKETRQKVDDDRKHEIEAAIVRIMKSRKKMQHNVLVAEVTQQLRARFLPSPVVIKKRIEGLIEREYLARTPEDRKVYTYVA
;
A
#
# COMPACT_ATOMS: atom_id res chain seq x y z
N THR A 1 -4.05 59.62 -22.82
CA THR A 1 -4.15 59.42 -21.35
C THR A 1 -3.22 58.30 -20.94
N TRP A 2 -2.91 58.16 -19.65
CA TRP A 2 -2.11 57.05 -19.13
C TRP A 2 -2.61 55.67 -19.63
N ASP A 3 -3.92 55.54 -19.86
CA ASP A 3 -4.57 54.37 -20.46
C ASP A 3 -4.14 54.06 -21.91
N THR A 4 -3.84 55.09 -22.72
CA THR A 4 -3.44 54.91 -24.13
C THR A 4 -1.99 54.43 -24.24
N ILE A 5 -1.13 54.87 -23.31
CA ILE A 5 0.26 54.41 -23.21
C ILE A 5 0.30 52.98 -22.66
N GLN A 6 -0.55 52.65 -21.69
CA GLN A 6 -0.71 51.27 -21.20
C GLN A 6 -1.14 50.30 -22.31
N GLN A 7 -2.14 50.67 -23.12
CA GLN A 7 -2.60 49.81 -24.23
C GLN A 7 -1.57 49.65 -25.35
N SER A 8 -0.75 50.66 -25.62
CA SER A 8 0.30 50.61 -26.65
C SER A 8 1.50 49.77 -26.20
N CYS A 9 1.93 49.89 -24.93
CA CYS A 9 2.94 49.03 -24.33
C CYS A 9 2.46 47.56 -24.20
N TRP A 10 1.17 47.32 -23.98
CA TRP A 10 0.57 45.97 -23.91
C TRP A 10 0.61 45.20 -25.24
N ARG A 11 0.72 45.91 -26.39
CA ARG A 11 0.87 45.29 -27.72
C ARG A 11 2.33 45.10 -28.16
N THR A 12 3.27 45.80 -27.55
CA THR A 12 4.70 45.81 -27.95
C THR A 12 5.61 45.03 -27.01
N LEU A 13 5.15 44.70 -25.80
CA LEU A 13 5.79 43.65 -25.00
C LEU A 13 5.60 42.31 -25.72
N PRO A 14 6.67 41.51 -25.92
CA PRO A 14 6.54 40.17 -26.44
C PRO A 14 5.79 39.35 -25.39
N LEU A 15 4.47 39.31 -25.48
CA LEU A 15 3.69 38.24 -24.86
C LEU A 15 4.31 36.95 -25.39
N PRO A 16 4.80 36.04 -24.53
CA PRO A 16 5.18 34.74 -25.03
C PRO A 16 3.90 34.14 -25.60
N ALA A 17 3.91 33.89 -26.90
CA ALA A 17 2.99 32.98 -27.54
C ALA A 17 2.83 31.71 -26.66
N PRO A 18 1.72 30.97 -26.74
CA PRO A 18 1.44 29.80 -25.90
C PRO A 18 2.36 28.59 -26.17
N ARG A 19 3.61 28.81 -26.62
CA ARG A 19 4.61 27.81 -27.00
C ARG A 19 6.03 28.14 -26.49
N LEU A 20 6.17 28.82 -25.36
CA LEU A 20 7.46 28.95 -24.69
C LEU A 20 7.50 28.06 -23.44
N SER A 21 8.32 27.03 -23.54
CA SER A 21 8.65 26.06 -22.51
C SER A 21 9.15 26.75 -21.24
N TRP A 22 8.39 26.61 -20.17
CA TRP A 22 8.76 27.07 -18.83
C TRP A 22 9.84 26.18 -18.20
N THR A 23 11.12 26.38 -18.55
CA THR A 23 12.30 26.01 -17.74
C THR A 23 13.52 26.80 -18.23
N PRO A 24 14.47 27.28 -17.37
CA PRO A 24 14.94 26.67 -16.12
C PRO A 24 14.90 27.56 -14.85
N CYS A 25 14.99 26.88 -13.71
CA CYS A 25 14.50 27.22 -12.35
C CYS A 25 15.06 28.45 -11.60
N LEU A 26 15.99 29.24 -12.13
CA LEU A 26 16.55 30.40 -11.41
C LEU A 26 15.97 31.75 -11.88
N VAL A 27 15.65 31.86 -13.17
CA VAL A 27 15.13 33.08 -13.82
C VAL A 27 13.66 33.33 -13.44
N VAL A 28 12.89 32.25 -13.28
CA VAL A 28 11.45 32.24 -13.00
C VAL A 28 11.09 32.98 -11.70
N SER A 29 11.91 32.96 -10.65
CA SER A 29 11.55 33.52 -9.34
C SER A 29 11.49 35.06 -9.31
N ALA A 30 12.43 35.73 -9.99
CA ALA A 30 12.50 37.19 -10.04
C ALA A 30 11.43 37.76 -10.98
N ASP A 31 11.22 37.11 -12.12
CA ASP A 31 10.21 37.49 -13.10
C ASP A 31 8.79 37.27 -12.56
N LEU A 32 8.53 36.17 -11.84
CA LEU A 32 7.24 35.97 -11.16
C LEU A 32 7.00 36.99 -10.05
N ALA A 33 8.04 37.38 -9.30
CA ALA A 33 7.91 38.44 -8.31
C ALA A 33 7.61 39.79 -8.97
N CYS A 34 8.20 40.06 -10.14
CA CYS A 34 7.92 41.25 -10.94
C CYS A 34 6.48 41.23 -11.49
N MET A 35 6.04 40.11 -12.08
CA MET A 35 4.67 39.93 -12.53
C MET A 35 3.69 40.10 -11.37
N TYR A 36 3.91 39.49 -10.22
CA TYR A 36 3.04 39.67 -9.05
C TYR A 36 2.92 41.15 -8.65
N LYS A 37 4.03 41.90 -8.63
CA LYS A 37 4.05 43.35 -8.32
C LYS A 37 3.32 44.19 -9.37
N LEU A 38 3.34 43.79 -10.63
CA LEU A 38 2.65 44.50 -11.71
C LEU A 38 1.15 44.18 -11.71
N PHE A 39 0.80 42.89 -11.63
CA PHE A 39 -0.59 42.40 -11.68
C PHE A 39 -1.37 42.69 -10.38
N SER A 40 -0.70 42.94 -9.25
CA SER A 40 -1.35 43.45 -8.03
C SER A 40 -1.85 44.89 -8.15
N ARG A 41 -1.32 45.68 -9.09
CA ARG A 41 -1.74 47.06 -9.33
C ARG A 41 -2.92 47.15 -10.31
N VAL A 42 -3.27 46.04 -10.96
CA VAL A 42 -4.35 45.97 -11.95
C VAL A 42 -5.59 45.30 -11.33
N PRO A 43 -6.79 45.90 -11.43
CA PRO A 43 -8.02 45.24 -11.01
C PRO A 43 -8.17 43.87 -11.71
N ASN A 44 -8.45 42.81 -10.94
CA ASN A 44 -8.48 41.42 -11.41
C ASN A 44 -7.16 40.81 -11.91
N GLY A 45 -6.03 41.55 -11.92
CA GLY A 45 -4.77 41.04 -12.45
C GLY A 45 -4.24 39.81 -11.69
N LEU A 46 -4.32 39.83 -10.35
CA LEU A 46 -3.96 38.67 -9.53
C LEU A 46 -4.86 37.45 -9.77
N LYS A 47 -6.14 37.67 -10.09
CA LYS A 47 -7.08 36.58 -10.40
C LYS A 47 -6.69 35.89 -11.70
N THR A 48 -6.41 36.65 -12.75
CA THR A 48 -5.95 36.12 -14.05
C THR A 48 -4.60 35.40 -13.90
N MET A 49 -3.68 35.94 -13.09
CA MET A 49 -2.41 35.28 -12.81
C MET A 49 -2.61 33.92 -12.10
N CYS A 50 -3.52 33.84 -11.12
CA CYS A 50 -3.90 32.59 -10.47
C CYS A 50 -4.51 31.59 -11.45
N GLU A 51 -5.41 32.01 -12.34
CA GLU A 51 -6.06 31.14 -13.34
C GLU A 51 -5.03 30.55 -14.33
N CYS A 52 -4.11 31.37 -14.84
CA CYS A 52 -3.02 30.92 -15.72
C CYS A 52 -2.10 29.92 -15.00
N MET A 53 -1.71 30.23 -13.76
CA MET A 53 -0.89 29.32 -12.94
C MET A 53 -1.61 27.99 -12.68
N SER A 54 -2.92 28.05 -12.39
CA SER A 54 -3.74 26.86 -12.16
C SER A 54 -3.81 25.97 -13.40
N SER A 55 -4.00 26.59 -14.58
CA SER A 55 -4.02 25.87 -15.85
C SER A 55 -2.70 25.16 -16.13
N TYR A 56 -1.58 25.87 -15.97
CA TYR A 56 -0.23 25.31 -16.15
C TYR A 56 0.03 24.17 -15.16
N LEU A 57 -0.30 24.37 -13.88
CA LEU A 57 -0.09 23.37 -12.84
C LEU A 57 -0.94 22.12 -13.08
N ARG A 58 -2.18 22.26 -13.53
CA ARG A 58 -3.04 21.13 -13.90
C ARG A 58 -2.52 20.37 -15.11
N GLU A 59 -1.95 21.05 -16.09
CA GLU A 59 -1.36 20.41 -17.28
C GLU A 59 -0.11 19.60 -16.90
N GLN A 60 0.80 20.19 -16.13
CA GLN A 60 1.99 19.51 -15.60
C GLN A 60 1.62 18.33 -14.69
N GLY A 61 0.66 18.55 -13.78
CA GLY A 61 0.15 17.50 -12.90
C GLY A 61 -0.51 16.36 -13.68
N LYS A 62 -1.30 16.66 -14.72
CA LYS A 62 -1.86 15.65 -15.62
C LYS A 62 -0.76 14.86 -16.32
N ALA A 63 0.28 15.48 -16.84
CA ALA A 63 1.38 14.75 -17.49
C ALA A 63 2.06 13.74 -16.55
N LEU A 64 2.26 14.11 -15.28
CA LEU A 64 2.81 13.20 -14.27
C LEU A 64 1.86 12.03 -13.95
N VAL A 65 0.56 12.31 -13.91
CA VAL A 65 -0.46 11.40 -13.40
C VAL A 65 -1.12 10.51 -14.47
N SER A 66 -1.22 10.99 -15.71
CA SER A 66 -2.01 10.40 -16.81
C SER A 66 -1.26 9.42 -17.72
N GLU A 67 0.05 9.24 -17.58
CA GLU A 67 0.74 8.22 -18.39
C GLU A 67 0.33 6.80 -17.94
N GLU A 68 -0.49 6.16 -18.78
CA GLU A 68 -1.07 4.82 -18.64
C GLU A 68 -0.06 3.66 -18.73
N GLY A 69 1.14 3.82 -18.14
CA GLY A 69 2.12 2.75 -18.05
C GLY A 69 1.89 1.88 -16.81
N GLU A 70 1.43 0.64 -17.00
CA GLU A 70 1.62 -0.43 -16.03
C GLU A 70 3.13 -0.59 -15.77
N GLY A 71 3.65 0.05 -14.73
CA GLY A 71 5.08 -0.01 -14.42
C GLY A 71 5.71 1.23 -13.79
N LYS A 72 4.97 2.34 -13.59
CA LYS A 72 5.54 3.47 -12.84
C LYS A 72 5.91 3.03 -11.43
N ASN A 73 7.17 3.25 -11.07
CA ASN A 73 7.66 3.07 -9.72
C ASN A 73 6.91 4.05 -8.79
N PRO A 74 6.20 3.55 -7.76
CA PRO A 74 5.48 4.41 -6.81
C PRO A 74 6.37 5.48 -6.18
N VAL A 75 7.66 5.17 -6.01
CA VAL A 75 8.62 6.10 -5.42
C VAL A 75 8.87 7.29 -6.32
N ASP A 76 9.12 7.05 -7.61
CA ASP A 76 9.43 8.08 -8.59
C ASP A 76 8.19 8.94 -8.89
N TYR A 77 7.00 8.31 -8.92
CA TYR A 77 5.72 9.00 -9.06
C TYR A 77 5.48 10.02 -7.95
N ILE A 78 5.58 9.59 -6.68
CA ILE A 78 5.36 10.49 -5.54
C ILE A 78 6.48 11.52 -5.41
N GLN A 79 7.73 11.15 -5.75
CA GLN A 79 8.83 12.10 -5.75
C GLN A 79 8.62 13.22 -6.78
N GLY A 80 8.18 12.92 -8.00
CA GLY A 80 7.86 13.93 -9.01
C GLY A 80 6.75 14.89 -8.57
N LEU A 81 5.75 14.40 -7.84
CA LEU A 81 4.68 15.21 -7.26
C LEU A 81 5.20 16.13 -6.14
N LEU A 82 6.08 15.63 -5.27
CA LEU A 82 6.71 16.43 -4.22
C LEU A 82 7.61 17.52 -4.82
N ASP A 83 8.35 17.20 -5.88
CA ASP A 83 9.21 18.15 -6.57
C ASP A 83 8.37 19.25 -7.23
N LEU A 84 7.26 18.89 -7.89
CA LEU A 84 6.31 19.85 -8.44
C LEU A 84 5.69 20.75 -7.36
N LYS A 85 5.37 20.20 -6.19
CA LYS A 85 4.84 20.98 -5.06
C LYS A 85 5.88 21.97 -4.53
N SER A 86 7.11 21.50 -4.32
CA SER A 86 8.20 22.30 -3.78
C SER A 86 8.54 23.53 -4.62
N ARG A 87 8.41 23.43 -5.96
CA ARG A 87 8.65 24.53 -6.90
C ARG A 87 7.61 25.64 -6.81
N ASN A 88 6.41 25.36 -6.30
CA ASN A 88 5.26 26.26 -6.36
C ASN A 88 4.81 26.82 -5.00
N ASP A 89 5.27 26.25 -3.87
CA ASP A 89 4.67 26.39 -2.52
C ASP A 89 4.72 27.80 -1.88
N ARG A 90 5.46 28.77 -2.45
CA ARG A 90 5.71 30.06 -1.78
C ARG A 90 4.71 31.17 -2.10
N LEU A 91 4.05 31.19 -3.25
CA LEU A 91 3.20 32.34 -3.66
C LEU A 91 1.68 32.05 -3.71
N PHE A 92 1.24 30.79 -3.87
CA PHE A 92 -0.17 30.49 -4.21
C PHE A 92 -0.75 29.27 -3.46
N LYS A 93 -0.43 29.12 -2.17
CA LYS A 93 -0.74 27.91 -1.37
C LYS A 93 -2.17 27.38 -1.52
N GLN A 94 -3.17 28.26 -1.51
CA GLN A 94 -4.59 27.86 -1.55
C GLN A 94 -5.05 27.40 -2.95
N THR A 95 -4.57 28.06 -4.01
CA THR A 95 -4.85 27.69 -5.41
C THR A 95 -4.17 26.35 -5.74
N ILE A 96 -2.91 26.20 -5.31
CA ILE A 96 -2.11 24.99 -5.52
C ILE A 96 -2.76 23.77 -4.88
N ALA A 97 -3.31 23.89 -3.67
CA ALA A 97 -3.97 22.78 -2.99
C ALA A 97 -5.12 22.19 -3.82
N GLY A 98 -5.99 23.05 -4.38
CA GLY A 98 -7.11 22.62 -5.21
C GLY A 98 -6.69 22.00 -6.55
N ASP A 99 -5.61 22.48 -7.15
CA ASP A 99 -5.09 21.92 -8.40
C ASP A 99 -4.44 20.55 -8.20
N PHE A 100 -3.68 20.39 -7.10
CA PHE A 100 -3.13 19.10 -6.69
C PHE A 100 -4.23 18.08 -6.42
N GLU A 101 -5.28 18.47 -5.70
CA GLU A 101 -6.45 17.63 -5.49
C GLU A 101 -7.08 17.21 -6.83
N TYR A 102 -7.22 18.13 -7.78
CA TYR A 102 -7.83 17.85 -9.08
C TYR A 102 -7.08 16.77 -9.88
N PHE A 103 -5.77 16.91 -10.10
CA PHE A 103 -5.05 15.95 -10.95
C PHE A 103 -4.76 14.64 -10.26
N LEU A 104 -4.58 14.62 -8.93
CA LEU A 104 -4.41 13.38 -8.17
C LEU A 104 -5.65 12.48 -8.24
N ASN A 105 -6.84 13.11 -8.28
CA ASN A 105 -8.12 12.43 -8.44
C ASN A 105 -8.31 11.78 -9.83
N LEU A 106 -7.51 12.16 -10.82
CA LEU A 106 -7.56 11.53 -12.15
C LEU A 106 -7.00 10.10 -12.13
N ASN A 107 -6.08 9.79 -11.21
CA ASN A 107 -5.51 8.46 -11.09
C ASN A 107 -5.91 7.80 -9.77
N SER A 108 -6.76 6.77 -9.88
CA SER A 108 -7.22 5.97 -8.76
C SER A 108 -6.12 5.21 -7.99
N ARG A 109 -4.90 5.08 -8.55
CA ARG A 109 -3.74 4.46 -7.88
C ARG A 109 -2.91 5.44 -7.04
N SER A 110 -3.13 6.76 -7.15
CA SER A 110 -2.37 7.77 -6.39
C SER A 110 -2.34 7.50 -4.87
N PRO A 111 -3.45 7.10 -4.22
CA PRO A 111 -3.45 6.81 -2.78
C PRO A 111 -2.61 5.58 -2.40
N GLU A 112 -2.62 4.55 -3.24
CA GLU A 112 -1.81 3.34 -3.07
C GLU A 112 -0.33 3.67 -3.22
N TYR A 113 0.05 4.44 -4.25
CA TYR A 113 1.43 4.83 -4.49
C TYR A 113 1.99 5.70 -3.37
N LEU A 114 1.17 6.60 -2.81
CA LEU A 114 1.54 7.39 -1.64
C LEU A 114 1.82 6.49 -0.43
N SER A 115 0.97 5.49 -0.18
CA SER A 115 1.19 4.53 0.90
C SER A 115 2.47 3.71 0.71
N LEU A 116 2.72 3.21 -0.51
CA LEU A 116 3.93 2.46 -0.85
C LEU A 116 5.20 3.31 -0.71
N PHE A 117 5.15 4.59 -1.08
CA PHE A 117 6.26 5.52 -0.87
C PHE A 117 6.57 5.70 0.62
N ILE A 118 5.53 5.93 1.44
CA ILE A 118 5.70 6.06 2.90
C ILE A 118 6.28 4.77 3.50
N ASP A 119 5.77 3.61 3.08
CA ASP A 119 6.23 2.30 3.51
C ASP A 119 7.71 2.04 3.17
N ASP A 120 8.14 2.37 1.94
CA ASP A 120 9.55 2.23 1.53
C ASP A 120 10.48 3.11 2.38
N LYS A 121 10.07 4.35 2.65
CA LYS A 121 10.85 5.29 3.46
C LYS A 121 10.96 4.84 4.92
N LEU A 122 9.89 4.29 5.50
CA LEU A 122 9.88 3.76 6.86
C LEU A 122 10.63 2.42 7.02
N LYS A 123 10.85 1.68 5.92
CA LYS A 123 11.66 0.45 5.89
C LYS A 123 13.15 0.69 5.67
N LYS A 124 13.53 1.63 4.80
CA LYS A 124 14.93 1.84 4.39
C LYS A 124 15.67 2.87 5.23
N GLY A 125 14.96 3.74 5.96
CA GLY A 125 15.58 4.70 6.88
C GLY A 125 16.39 5.73 6.12
N VAL A 126 15.73 6.66 5.45
CA VAL A 126 16.43 7.69 4.68
C VAL A 126 16.82 8.84 5.62
N LYS A 127 18.13 9.03 5.86
CA LYS A 127 18.66 10.26 6.43
C LYS A 127 18.27 11.43 5.51
N GLY A 128 17.39 12.33 5.97
CA GLY A 128 17.24 13.66 5.38
C GLY A 128 15.99 13.94 4.55
N VAL A 129 15.09 12.98 4.29
CA VAL A 129 13.77 13.33 3.72
C VAL A 129 12.83 13.67 4.89
N ARG A 130 12.47 14.95 5.02
CA ARG A 130 11.35 15.39 5.87
C ARG A 130 10.03 14.89 5.24
N ILE A 131 9.77 13.59 5.33
CA ILE A 131 8.49 12.94 4.92
C ILE A 131 7.31 13.69 5.53
N HIS A 132 7.57 14.21 6.73
CA HIS A 132 6.74 14.92 7.66
C HIS A 132 5.88 16.07 7.10
N ASP A 133 6.33 16.88 6.14
CA ASP A 133 5.66 18.17 5.87
C ASP A 133 5.09 18.29 4.45
N GLY A 134 5.63 17.52 3.50
CA GLY A 134 5.26 17.61 2.07
C GLY A 134 4.16 16.64 1.64
N ALA A 135 4.29 15.37 2.04
CA ALA A 135 3.57 14.23 1.46
C ALA A 135 2.18 13.96 2.06
N VAL A 136 2.00 14.22 3.36
CA VAL A 136 0.73 13.97 4.07
C VAL A 136 -0.40 14.89 3.57
N PRO A 137 -0.15 16.19 3.33
CA PRO A 137 -1.19 17.09 2.81
C PRO A 137 -1.60 16.84 1.35
N LEU A 138 -0.87 15.99 0.60
CA LEU A 138 -1.21 15.70 -0.81
C LEU A 138 -2.51 14.90 -0.95
N HIS A 139 -3.00 14.23 0.10
CA HIS A 139 -4.20 13.36 0.01
C HIS A 139 -5.00 13.24 1.31
N ALA A 140 -4.75 14.12 2.29
CA ALA A 140 -5.41 14.08 3.60
C ALA A 140 -6.97 14.07 3.53
N GLY A 141 -7.56 14.48 2.40
CA GLY A 141 -9.00 14.56 2.23
C GLY A 141 -9.72 13.28 1.76
N GLU A 142 -9.04 12.16 1.51
CA GLU A 142 -9.66 11.07 0.72
C GLU A 142 -9.97 9.74 1.45
N GLY A 143 -9.49 9.48 2.67
CA GLY A 143 -9.71 8.19 3.36
C GLY A 143 -9.14 6.92 2.66
N ARG A 144 -8.73 7.03 1.39
CA ARG A 144 -8.19 5.94 0.56
C ARG A 144 -6.81 5.50 1.04
N VAL A 145 -5.97 6.47 1.42
CA VAL A 145 -4.60 6.23 1.91
C VAL A 145 -4.63 5.44 3.21
N GLU A 146 -5.64 5.64 4.05
CA GLU A 146 -5.76 4.98 5.36
C GLU A 146 -5.71 3.46 5.24
N ARG A 147 -6.50 2.87 4.34
CA ARG A 147 -6.58 1.41 4.25
C ARG A 147 -5.26 0.79 3.78
N TYR A 148 -4.65 1.38 2.75
CA TYR A 148 -3.34 0.95 2.27
C TYR A 148 -2.28 1.12 3.36
N TYR A 149 -2.28 2.26 4.07
CA TYR A 149 -1.32 2.53 5.14
C TYR A 149 -1.48 1.55 6.31
N LYS A 150 -2.72 1.25 6.73
CA LYS A 150 -3.02 0.27 7.79
C LYS A 150 -2.48 -1.12 7.43
N GLN A 151 -2.67 -1.56 6.18
CA GLN A 151 -2.16 -2.83 5.69
C GLN A 151 -0.63 -2.86 5.70
N HIS A 152 0.03 -1.80 5.22
CA HIS A 152 1.48 -1.69 5.23
C HIS A 152 2.06 -1.62 6.64
N LEU A 153 1.44 -0.85 7.54
CA LEU A 153 1.81 -0.75 8.94
C LEU A 153 1.69 -2.12 9.64
N ALA A 154 0.56 -2.81 9.49
CA ALA A 154 0.37 -4.15 10.08
C ALA A 154 1.48 -5.12 9.64
N ARG A 155 1.84 -5.10 8.35
CA ARG A 155 2.95 -5.90 7.82
C ARG A 155 4.29 -5.51 8.43
N ARG A 156 4.59 -4.21 8.56
CA ARG A 156 5.85 -3.74 9.15
C ARG A 156 5.97 -4.13 10.63
N LEU A 157 4.89 -3.98 11.40
CA LEU A 157 4.82 -4.36 12.81
C LEU A 157 5.02 -5.87 13.00
N LEU A 158 4.34 -6.71 12.19
CA LEU A 158 4.44 -8.17 12.31
C LEU A 158 5.79 -8.72 11.83
N THR A 159 6.38 -8.10 10.80
CA THR A 159 7.66 -8.56 10.25
C THR A 159 8.88 -7.90 10.89
N ASN A 160 8.66 -6.99 11.84
CA ASN A 160 9.64 -6.15 12.51
C ASN A 160 10.64 -5.50 11.51
N LYS A 161 10.09 -4.86 10.49
CA LYS A 161 10.86 -4.22 9.39
C LYS A 161 10.88 -2.69 9.47
N SER A 162 10.37 -2.11 10.54
CA SER A 162 10.40 -0.66 10.77
C SER A 162 11.80 -0.21 11.18
N VAL A 163 12.22 0.96 10.70
CA VAL A 163 13.52 1.54 11.05
C VAL A 163 13.54 2.05 12.49
N SER A 164 12.42 2.59 12.98
CA SER A 164 12.32 3.19 14.30
C SER A 164 10.85 3.27 14.75
N ASP A 165 10.58 2.83 15.98
CA ASP A 165 9.26 2.90 16.60
C ASP A 165 8.79 4.36 16.78
N ASP A 166 9.71 5.27 17.08
CA ASP A 166 9.40 6.70 17.22
C ASP A 166 9.01 7.32 15.87
N SER A 167 9.62 6.87 14.77
CA SER A 167 9.24 7.30 13.42
C SER A 167 7.84 6.83 13.05
N GLU A 168 7.46 5.61 13.43
CA GLU A 168 6.10 5.09 13.23
C GLU A 168 5.07 5.88 14.06
N LYS A 169 5.35 6.12 15.34
CA LYS A 169 4.48 6.93 16.22
C LYS A 169 4.28 8.34 15.69
N ASN A 170 5.34 8.99 15.23
CA ASN A 170 5.26 10.34 14.64
C ASN A 170 4.41 10.33 13.36
N MET A 171 4.58 9.33 12.48
CA MET A 171 3.77 9.21 11.26
C MET A 171 2.28 9.01 11.58
N ILE A 172 1.96 8.15 12.54
CA ILE A 172 0.58 7.93 13.01
C ILE A 172 -0.01 9.22 13.60
N SER A 173 0.77 9.96 14.40
CA SER A 173 0.34 11.24 14.95
C SER A 173 0.04 12.26 13.85
N LYS A 174 0.84 12.32 12.79
CA LYS A 174 0.61 13.23 11.65
C LYS A 174 -0.62 12.85 10.85
N LEU A 175 -0.83 11.55 10.59
CA LEU A 175 -2.04 11.08 9.94
C LEU A 175 -3.29 11.35 10.80
N LYS A 176 -3.18 11.30 12.14
CA LYS A 176 -4.26 11.69 13.05
C LYS A 176 -4.62 13.18 12.94
N THR A 177 -3.61 14.04 12.84
CA THR A 177 -3.83 15.49 12.67
C THR A 177 -4.46 15.82 11.33
N GLU A 178 -3.99 15.18 10.26
CA GLU A 178 -4.39 15.52 8.88
C GLU A 178 -5.69 14.80 8.44
N CYS A 179 -5.93 13.57 8.90
CA CYS A 179 -7.10 12.76 8.52
C CYS A 179 -8.18 12.65 9.64
N GLY A 180 -7.93 13.23 10.81
CA GLY A 180 -8.86 13.31 11.95
C GLY A 180 -8.77 12.14 12.96
N CYS A 181 -9.31 12.33 14.18
CA CYS A 181 -9.16 11.39 15.31
C CYS A 181 -9.82 10.01 15.12
N GLN A 182 -10.76 9.88 14.17
CA GLN A 182 -11.40 8.60 13.81
C GLN A 182 -10.44 7.66 13.06
N PHE A 183 -9.32 8.21 12.57
CA PHE A 183 -8.25 7.51 11.86
C PHE A 183 -7.51 6.50 12.75
N THR A 184 -7.20 6.86 14.02
CA THR A 184 -6.33 6.07 14.92
C THR A 184 -7.07 5.20 15.93
N SER A 185 -8.40 5.35 16.08
CA SER A 185 -9.16 4.65 17.12
C SER A 185 -9.06 3.12 17.01
N LYS A 186 -8.85 2.60 15.78
CA LYS A 186 -8.62 1.18 15.49
C LYS A 186 -7.13 0.76 15.49
N LEU A 187 -6.20 1.72 15.52
CA LEU A 187 -4.74 1.51 15.46
C LEU A 187 -4.07 1.53 16.84
N GLU A 188 -4.68 2.21 17.81
CA GLU A 188 -4.15 2.35 19.18
C GLU A 188 -4.25 1.04 20.00
N VAL A 189 -4.99 0.04 19.52
CA VAL A 189 -5.18 -1.26 20.21
C VAL A 189 -4.08 -2.29 19.87
N THR A 190 -3.20 -2.01 18.90
CA THR A 190 -2.15 -2.95 18.44
C THR A 190 -0.79 -2.78 19.11
N GLY A 191 -0.74 -2.37 20.38
CA GLY A 191 0.47 -2.49 21.21
C GLY A 191 0.68 -3.95 21.64
N PRO A 192 1.90 -4.50 21.63
CA PRO A 192 2.12 -5.90 21.95
C PRO A 192 1.92 -6.15 23.45
N PRO A 193 1.06 -7.10 23.87
CA PRO A 193 1.17 -7.67 25.19
C PRO A 193 2.43 -8.56 25.24
N SER A 194 3.19 -8.43 26.31
CA SER A 194 4.39 -9.18 26.66
C SER A 194 4.17 -10.72 26.63
N GLN A 195 5.23 -11.44 26.25
CA GLN A 195 5.30 -12.88 25.95
C GLN A 195 4.83 -13.81 27.09
N PRO A 196 4.50 -15.10 26.80
CA PRO A 196 5.51 -16.15 26.66
C PRO A 196 5.38 -17.00 25.38
N ARG A 197 6.50 -17.62 24.96
CA ARG A 197 6.62 -18.52 23.79
C ARG A 197 6.02 -19.90 24.09
N PRO A 198 5.32 -20.55 23.14
CA PRO A 198 5.47 -22.01 23.11
C PRO A 198 5.19 -22.75 21.75
N ASN A 199 5.48 -24.07 21.77
CA ASN A 199 5.40 -25.10 20.71
C ASN A 199 3.98 -25.50 20.27
N ILE A 200 3.81 -26.16 19.12
CA ILE A 200 2.52 -26.49 18.45
C ILE A 200 1.38 -27.06 19.35
N MET A 201 1.65 -27.77 20.45
CA MET A 201 0.62 -28.18 21.44
C MET A 201 0.04 -27.03 22.29
N THR A 202 0.61 -25.84 22.23
CA THR A 202 0.19 -24.70 23.03
C THR A 202 -0.76 -23.77 22.31
N PHE A 203 -1.03 -23.97 21.03
CA PHE A 203 -2.07 -23.20 20.35
C PHE A 203 -3.43 -23.52 20.97
N ASP A 204 -3.79 -24.79 21.10
CA ASP A 204 -5.06 -25.18 21.73
C ASP A 204 -5.13 -24.76 23.20
N LEU A 205 -4.03 -24.87 23.95
CA LEU A 205 -3.96 -24.37 25.32
C LEU A 205 -4.09 -22.84 25.38
N PHE A 206 -3.46 -22.09 24.49
CA PHE A 206 -3.61 -20.64 24.42
C PHE A 206 -5.04 -20.25 24.03
N VAL A 207 -5.59 -20.84 22.97
CA VAL A 207 -6.90 -20.54 22.42
C VAL A 207 -7.99 -20.90 23.42
N HIS A 208 -8.10 -22.17 23.78
CA HIS A 208 -9.21 -22.66 24.58
C HIS A 208 -9.07 -22.34 26.07
N ARG A 209 -7.85 -22.39 26.61
CA ARG A 209 -7.63 -22.31 28.07
C ARG A 209 -7.31 -20.91 28.56
N PHE A 210 -6.74 -20.05 27.73
CA PHE A 210 -6.37 -18.68 28.12
C PHE A 210 -7.20 -17.61 27.41
N TYR A 211 -7.22 -17.62 26.07
CA TYR A 211 -7.83 -16.53 25.30
C TYR A 211 -9.35 -16.56 25.36
N LEU A 212 -9.98 -17.70 25.02
CA LEU A 212 -11.44 -17.84 25.05
C LEU A 212 -11.99 -17.83 26.48
N ALA A 213 -11.19 -18.24 27.47
CA ALA A 213 -11.53 -18.13 28.89
C ALA A 213 -11.59 -16.66 29.37
N LYS A 214 -10.74 -15.78 28.83
CA LYS A 214 -10.72 -14.34 29.18
C LYS A 214 -11.60 -13.48 28.28
N HIS A 215 -11.84 -13.91 27.04
CA HIS A 215 -12.56 -13.15 26.03
C HIS A 215 -13.71 -13.98 25.46
N SER A 216 -14.81 -14.04 26.22
CA SER A 216 -16.04 -14.73 25.82
C SER A 216 -16.67 -14.10 24.58
N GLY A 217 -17.27 -14.92 23.71
CA GLY A 217 -18.00 -14.47 22.52
C GLY A 217 -17.13 -14.08 21.32
N ARG A 218 -15.84 -14.45 21.33
CA ARG A 218 -14.93 -14.24 20.19
C ARG A 218 -14.51 -15.56 19.57
N GLN A 219 -14.17 -15.52 18.29
CA GLN A 219 -13.56 -16.63 17.56
C GLN A 219 -12.17 -16.21 17.09
N LEU A 220 -11.19 -17.10 17.22
CA LEU A 220 -9.85 -16.88 16.69
C LEU A 220 -9.73 -17.49 15.29
N THR A 221 -9.15 -16.74 14.36
CA THR A 221 -8.81 -17.20 13.02
C THR A 221 -7.32 -16.97 12.80
N LEU A 222 -6.59 -18.04 12.50
CA LEU A 222 -5.16 -17.97 12.24
C LEU A 222 -4.85 -17.47 10.83
N GLN A 223 -3.91 -16.53 10.75
CA GLN A 223 -3.41 -15.98 9.49
C GLN A 223 -1.98 -16.50 9.24
N HIS A 224 -1.89 -17.70 8.66
CA HIS A 224 -0.63 -18.43 8.47
C HIS A 224 0.43 -17.65 7.68
N HIS A 225 -0.01 -16.85 6.70
CA HIS A 225 0.88 -16.05 5.85
C HIS A 225 1.59 -14.90 6.60
N MET A 226 1.15 -14.56 7.81
CA MET A 226 1.75 -13.51 8.64
C MET A 226 2.72 -14.06 9.69
N GLY A 227 2.80 -15.39 9.85
CA GLY A 227 3.60 -16.04 10.87
C GLY A 227 5.07 -16.23 10.47
N SER A 228 5.92 -16.35 11.49
CA SER A 228 7.33 -16.73 11.34
C SER A 228 7.78 -17.59 12.52
N ALA A 229 8.82 -18.40 12.29
CA ALA A 229 9.40 -19.29 13.27
C ALA A 229 10.93 -19.28 13.18
N ASP A 230 11.59 -19.53 14.31
CA ASP A 230 13.00 -19.85 14.37
C ASP A 230 13.16 -21.37 14.52
N LEU A 231 13.81 -22.02 13.57
CA LEU A 231 14.10 -23.45 13.57
C LEU A 231 15.56 -23.72 13.88
N ASN A 232 15.83 -24.63 14.81
CA ASN A 232 17.18 -25.15 15.02
C ASN A 232 17.46 -26.24 13.98
N ALA A 233 18.35 -25.96 13.03
CA ALA A 233 18.72 -26.88 11.97
C ALA A 233 20.13 -27.45 12.22
N THR A 234 20.28 -28.76 12.01
CA THR A 234 21.56 -29.46 12.04
C THR A 234 21.81 -30.07 10.67
N PHE A 235 22.96 -29.73 10.07
CA PHE A 235 23.40 -30.27 8.78
C PHE A 235 24.60 -31.17 9.02
N TYR A 236 24.66 -32.30 8.31
CA TYR A 236 25.61 -33.37 8.60
C TYR A 236 26.84 -33.37 7.67
N GLY A 237 26.85 -32.51 6.64
CA GLY A 237 27.94 -32.43 5.67
C GLY A 237 28.01 -33.66 4.76
N PRO A 238 28.96 -33.70 3.80
CA PRO A 238 29.12 -34.85 2.92
C PRO A 238 29.59 -36.09 3.72
N ILE A 239 28.87 -37.19 3.60
CA ILE A 239 29.25 -38.50 4.14
C ILE A 239 30.44 -39.00 3.32
N LYS A 240 31.62 -39.17 3.95
CA LYS A 240 32.75 -39.88 3.34
C LYS A 240 32.64 -41.36 3.70
N LYS A 241 32.46 -42.25 2.73
CA LYS A 241 32.71 -43.69 2.92
C LYS A 241 34.21 -43.98 2.75
N GLU A 242 34.71 -45.01 3.44
CA GLU A 242 36.13 -45.42 3.42
C GLU A 242 36.61 -45.98 2.08
N ASP A 243 35.71 -46.35 1.17
CA ASP A 243 36.05 -46.65 -0.23
C ASP A 243 35.56 -45.51 -1.11
N GLY A 244 36.51 -44.87 -1.83
CA GLY A 244 36.36 -43.63 -2.60
C GLY A 244 35.38 -43.63 -3.79
N SER A 245 34.19 -44.19 -3.62
CA SER A 245 33.05 -44.08 -4.53
C SER A 245 31.98 -43.18 -3.91
N ASP A 246 31.66 -42.11 -4.63
CA ASP A 246 30.70 -41.08 -4.22
C ASP A 246 29.31 -41.53 -4.70
N MET A 247 28.41 -41.88 -3.77
CA MET A 247 26.98 -42.06 -4.06
C MET A 247 26.13 -41.99 -2.79
N GLY A 248 25.09 -41.14 -2.87
CA GLY A 248 23.81 -41.35 -2.18
C GLY A 248 23.60 -40.57 -0.88
N VAL A 249 22.70 -39.60 -0.95
CA VAL A 249 21.97 -39.03 0.20
C VAL A 249 21.22 -40.18 0.88
N GLY A 250 21.56 -40.49 2.14
CA GLY A 250 20.81 -41.46 2.91
C GLY A 250 21.41 -41.80 4.27
N GLY A 251 20.55 -41.81 5.29
CA GLY A 251 20.65 -42.69 6.45
C GLY A 251 21.65 -42.32 7.54
N ALA A 252 21.11 -42.02 8.72
CA ALA A 252 21.85 -41.74 9.95
C ALA A 252 22.84 -42.84 10.35
N GLN A 253 24.13 -42.59 10.15
CA GLN A 253 25.23 -43.04 11.02
C GLN A 253 26.39 -42.04 10.89
N VAL A 254 26.50 -41.12 11.85
CA VAL A 254 27.42 -39.97 11.81
C VAL A 254 28.61 -40.24 12.73
N THR A 255 29.79 -40.48 12.14
CA THR A 255 31.08 -40.38 12.82
C THR A 255 31.52 -38.90 12.85
N GLY A 256 31.05 -38.18 13.86
CA GLY A 256 31.79 -37.20 14.67
C GLY A 256 32.55 -35.98 14.09
N SER A 257 32.66 -35.68 12.79
CA SER A 257 33.64 -34.64 12.37
C SER A 257 33.10 -33.35 11.72
N ASN A 258 31.87 -33.25 11.22
CA ASN A 258 31.46 -32.01 10.49
C ASN A 258 29.99 -31.58 10.62
N THR A 259 29.36 -31.79 11.79
CA THR A 259 27.99 -31.30 12.03
C THR A 259 27.96 -29.78 12.18
N ARG A 260 27.11 -29.11 11.39
CA ARG A 260 26.93 -27.65 11.42
C ARG A 260 25.54 -27.30 11.94
N LYS A 261 25.47 -26.37 12.89
CA LYS A 261 24.21 -25.93 13.50
C LYS A 261 23.90 -24.49 13.11
N HIS A 262 22.66 -24.24 12.71
CA HIS A 262 22.15 -22.92 12.36
C HIS A 262 20.75 -22.70 12.93
N ILE A 263 20.43 -21.45 13.22
CA ILE A 263 19.05 -21.03 13.52
C ILE A 263 18.46 -20.43 12.25
N LEU A 264 17.48 -21.11 11.65
CA LEU A 264 16.79 -20.65 10.44
C LEU A 264 15.56 -19.84 10.84
N GLN A 265 15.55 -18.55 10.50
CA GLN A 265 14.35 -17.72 10.61
C GLN A 265 13.54 -17.86 9.31
N VAL A 266 12.36 -18.47 9.41
CA VAL A 266 11.52 -18.90 8.30
C VAL A 266 10.06 -18.44 8.47
N SER A 267 9.29 -18.39 7.38
CA SER A 267 7.84 -18.21 7.43
C SER A 267 7.14 -19.48 7.90
N THR A 268 5.86 -19.39 8.29
CA THR A 268 5.07 -20.56 8.68
C THR A 268 5.00 -21.62 7.57
N PHE A 269 4.85 -21.23 6.31
CA PHE A 269 4.84 -22.18 5.18
C PHE A 269 6.21 -22.85 4.95
N GLN A 270 7.30 -22.09 5.08
CA GLN A 270 8.64 -22.67 5.00
C GLN A 270 8.89 -23.64 6.16
N MET A 271 8.42 -23.31 7.36
CA MET A 271 8.53 -24.17 8.54
C MET A 271 7.83 -25.51 8.34
N THR A 272 6.57 -25.50 7.91
CA THR A 272 5.79 -26.73 7.69
C THR A 272 6.46 -27.65 6.66
N ILE A 273 7.00 -27.08 5.58
CA ILE A 273 7.74 -27.83 4.56
C ILE A 273 9.02 -28.45 5.16
N LEU A 274 9.83 -27.66 5.87
CA LEU A 274 11.10 -28.14 6.43
C LEU A 274 10.89 -29.25 7.48
N MET A 275 9.78 -29.21 8.23
CA MET A 275 9.48 -30.22 9.22
C MET A 275 9.22 -31.61 8.63
N LEU A 276 8.79 -31.72 7.37
CA LEU A 276 8.61 -33.01 6.68
C LEU A 276 9.92 -33.78 6.53
N PHE A 277 11.03 -33.06 6.34
CA PHE A 277 12.36 -33.64 6.11
C PHE A 277 13.02 -34.21 7.37
N ASN A 278 12.39 -34.07 8.55
CA ASN A 278 12.87 -34.79 9.74
C ASN A 278 12.60 -36.30 9.65
N ASN A 279 11.56 -36.70 8.91
CA ASN A 279 11.14 -38.09 8.76
C ASN A 279 11.31 -38.64 7.34
N ARG A 280 11.66 -37.78 6.38
CA ARG A 280 11.77 -38.12 4.95
C ARG A 280 13.06 -37.55 4.38
N GLU A 281 13.77 -38.37 3.60
CA GLU A 281 15.01 -37.92 2.94
C GLU A 281 14.71 -37.10 1.68
N LYS A 282 13.62 -37.45 0.97
CA LYS A 282 13.17 -36.79 -0.25
C LYS A 282 11.64 -36.70 -0.27
N CYS A 283 11.13 -35.62 -0.87
CA CYS A 283 9.69 -35.43 -1.10
C CYS A 283 9.45 -34.83 -2.48
N THR A 284 8.36 -35.22 -3.16
CA THR A 284 7.91 -34.57 -4.39
C THR A 284 7.09 -33.30 -4.10
N PHE A 285 6.90 -32.43 -5.10
CA PHE A 285 6.03 -31.26 -4.94
C PHE A 285 4.59 -31.67 -4.56
N GLU A 286 4.05 -32.70 -5.20
CA GLU A 286 2.68 -33.20 -4.94
C GLU A 286 2.54 -33.76 -3.52
N GLU A 287 3.53 -34.52 -3.03
CA GLU A 287 3.53 -35.04 -1.66
C GLU A 287 3.54 -33.91 -0.63
N ILE A 288 4.38 -32.90 -0.84
CA ILE A 288 4.44 -31.73 0.05
C ILE A 288 3.10 -30.98 0.01
N GLN A 289 2.49 -30.82 -1.17
CA GLN A 289 1.20 -30.14 -1.31
C GLN A 289 0.08 -30.88 -0.58
N GLN A 290 -0.02 -32.19 -0.77
CA GLN A 290 -1.07 -33.01 -0.14
C GLN A 290 -0.93 -33.08 1.38
N GLU A 291 0.30 -33.14 1.90
CA GLU A 291 0.54 -33.30 3.34
C GLU A 291 0.46 -31.99 4.10
N THR A 292 0.80 -30.87 3.46
CA THR A 292 0.79 -29.55 4.11
C THR A 292 -0.49 -28.75 3.85
N ASP A 293 -1.28 -29.14 2.83
CA ASP A 293 -2.47 -28.42 2.35
C ASP A 293 -2.21 -26.92 2.07
N ILE A 294 -0.98 -26.60 1.65
CA ILE A 294 -0.61 -25.22 1.31
C ILE A 294 -1.11 -24.92 -0.11
N PRO A 295 -1.77 -23.76 -0.32
CA PRO A 295 -2.16 -23.34 -1.66
C PRO A 295 -0.96 -23.29 -2.60
N GLU A 296 -1.11 -23.86 -3.80
CA GLU A 296 -0.04 -24.08 -4.77
C GLU A 296 0.86 -22.85 -4.99
N ARG A 297 0.24 -21.68 -5.13
CA ARG A 297 0.95 -20.41 -5.33
C ARG A 297 1.90 -20.05 -4.17
N GLU A 298 1.47 -20.29 -2.94
CA GLU A 298 2.28 -20.01 -1.74
C GLU A 298 3.33 -21.11 -1.53
N LEU A 299 3.00 -22.36 -1.87
CA LEU A 299 3.92 -23.48 -1.85
C LEU A 299 5.10 -23.27 -2.81
N VAL A 300 4.82 -22.89 -4.05
CA VAL A 300 5.85 -22.55 -5.06
C VAL A 300 6.78 -21.45 -4.53
N ARG A 301 6.24 -20.38 -3.94
CA ARG A 301 7.05 -19.28 -3.38
C ARG A 301 7.94 -19.73 -2.22
N ALA A 302 7.40 -20.53 -1.32
CA ALA A 302 8.14 -21.08 -0.19
C ALA A 302 9.28 -21.98 -0.68
N LEU A 303 8.98 -22.96 -1.54
CA LEU A 303 9.99 -23.85 -2.12
C LEU A 303 11.03 -23.11 -2.96
N GLN A 304 10.64 -22.06 -3.69
CA GLN A 304 11.58 -21.26 -4.49
C GLN A 304 12.59 -20.54 -3.59
N SER A 305 12.17 -20.07 -2.42
CA SER A 305 13.09 -19.46 -1.45
C SER A 305 14.02 -20.48 -0.77
N LEU A 306 13.55 -21.72 -0.57
CA LEU A 306 14.31 -22.78 0.10
C LEU A 306 15.29 -23.50 -0.84
N ALA A 307 14.96 -23.66 -2.12
CA ALA A 307 15.74 -24.45 -3.08
C ALA A 307 16.40 -23.62 -4.20
N CYS A 308 15.72 -22.58 -4.68
CA CYS A 308 16.15 -21.80 -5.84
C CYS A 308 16.69 -20.40 -5.48
N GLY A 309 16.73 -20.06 -4.20
CA GLY A 309 17.12 -18.75 -3.67
C GLY A 309 18.61 -18.43 -3.81
N LYS A 310 19.11 -17.52 -2.96
CA LYS A 310 20.55 -17.23 -2.87
C LYS A 310 21.29 -18.47 -2.35
N PRO A 311 22.51 -18.79 -2.83
CA PRO A 311 23.28 -19.93 -2.33
C PRO A 311 23.39 -19.98 -0.80
N THR A 312 23.49 -18.83 -0.15
CA THR A 312 23.54 -18.67 1.32
C THR A 312 22.19 -18.89 2.04
N GLN A 313 21.13 -19.23 1.31
CA GLN A 313 19.78 -19.50 1.82
C GLN A 313 19.20 -20.83 1.30
N ARG A 314 19.93 -21.54 0.42
CA ARG A 314 19.47 -22.81 -0.18
C ARG A 314 19.63 -23.96 0.80
N VAL A 315 18.62 -24.16 1.63
CA VAL A 315 18.56 -25.26 2.60
C VAL A 315 18.04 -26.56 1.97
N LEU A 316 17.39 -26.46 0.81
CA LEU A 316 16.96 -27.61 0.02
C LEU A 316 17.66 -27.65 -1.34
N THR A 317 17.78 -28.84 -1.91
CA THR A 317 18.15 -29.11 -3.29
C THR A 317 16.92 -29.55 -4.08
N LYS A 318 16.90 -29.27 -5.39
CA LYS A 318 15.80 -29.60 -6.31
C LYS A 318 16.31 -30.37 -7.51
N GLU A 319 15.57 -31.40 -7.90
CA GLU A 319 15.79 -32.17 -9.11
C GLU A 319 14.53 -32.18 -9.97
N PRO A 320 14.62 -31.84 -11.28
CA PRO A 320 15.76 -31.29 -12.00
C PRO A 320 16.18 -29.89 -11.53
N LYS A 321 17.44 -29.51 -11.76
CA LYS A 321 17.97 -28.17 -11.41
C LYS A 321 17.43 -27.12 -12.38
N SER A 322 16.36 -26.45 -12.00
CA SER A 322 15.77 -25.32 -12.75
C SER A 322 15.27 -24.22 -11.79
N LYS A 323 14.97 -23.03 -12.31
CA LYS A 323 14.38 -21.93 -11.52
C LYS A 323 12.89 -22.13 -11.24
N GLU A 324 12.24 -22.94 -12.06
CA GLU A 324 10.80 -23.19 -12.03
C GLU A 324 10.48 -24.37 -11.13
N ILE A 325 9.26 -24.37 -10.58
CA ILE A 325 8.76 -25.42 -9.70
C ILE A 325 7.50 -26.00 -10.34
N GLU A 326 7.51 -27.31 -10.52
CA GLU A 326 6.49 -28.11 -11.19
C GLU A 326 6.18 -29.33 -10.34
N ASN A 327 5.05 -29.98 -10.60
CA ASN A 327 4.52 -31.07 -9.80
C ASN A 327 5.46 -32.29 -9.71
N GLY A 328 6.26 -32.56 -10.75
CA GLY A 328 7.22 -33.67 -10.78
C GLY A 328 8.55 -33.39 -10.08
N HIS A 329 8.77 -32.19 -9.53
CA HIS A 329 10.06 -31.85 -8.93
C HIS A 329 10.25 -32.50 -7.56
N VAL A 330 11.44 -33.06 -7.35
CA VAL A 330 11.86 -33.70 -6.11
C VAL A 330 12.75 -32.76 -5.31
N PHE A 331 12.50 -32.69 -4.00
CA PHE A 331 13.25 -31.88 -3.05
C PHE A 331 13.96 -32.75 -2.03
N THR A 332 15.18 -32.37 -1.67
CA THR A 332 16.04 -33.05 -0.69
C THR A 332 16.75 -32.02 0.20
N VAL A 333 17.20 -32.41 1.38
CA VAL A 333 17.97 -31.52 2.26
C VAL A 333 19.36 -31.26 1.67
N ASN A 334 19.78 -29.99 1.65
CA ASN A 334 21.12 -29.62 1.20
C ASN A 334 22.12 -29.69 2.35
N ASP A 335 22.71 -30.86 2.61
CA ASP A 335 23.75 -31.02 3.64
C ASP A 335 25.05 -30.26 3.36
N GLN A 336 25.24 -29.76 2.13
CA GLN A 336 26.37 -28.90 1.77
C GLN A 336 26.13 -27.43 2.14
N PHE A 337 24.96 -27.09 2.70
CA PHE A 337 24.63 -25.73 3.10
C PHE A 337 25.69 -25.14 4.04
N THR A 338 26.09 -23.90 3.74
CA THR A 338 27.01 -23.11 4.58
C THR A 338 26.55 -21.66 4.66
N SER A 339 26.73 -21.06 5.82
CA SER A 339 26.50 -19.64 6.05
C SER A 339 27.54 -19.08 7.00
N LYS A 340 27.97 -17.84 6.74
CA LYS A 340 28.83 -17.07 7.67
C LYS A 340 28.10 -16.70 8.96
N LEU A 341 26.76 -16.70 8.95
CA LEU A 341 25.92 -16.32 10.08
C LEU A 341 25.34 -17.57 10.75
N HIS A 342 25.44 -17.65 12.08
CA HIS A 342 24.79 -18.70 12.87
C HIS A 342 23.26 -18.63 12.74
N ARG A 343 22.69 -17.42 12.76
CA ARG A 343 21.27 -17.18 12.51
C ARG A 343 21.06 -16.72 11.06
N VAL A 344 20.34 -17.51 10.28
CA VAL A 344 20.12 -17.28 8.85
C VAL A 344 18.66 -16.93 8.61
N LYS A 345 18.40 -15.77 8.03
CA LYS A 345 17.05 -15.37 7.62
C LYS A 345 16.79 -15.82 6.20
N ILE A 346 15.89 -16.78 6.02
CA ILE A 346 15.42 -17.22 4.71
C ILE A 346 14.35 -16.25 4.26
N GLN A 347 14.72 -15.34 3.35
CA GLN A 347 13.77 -14.39 2.82
C GLN A 347 12.91 -15.09 1.77
N THR A 348 11.59 -15.08 1.97
CA THR A 348 10.64 -15.44 0.93
C THR A 348 10.93 -14.63 -0.33
N VAL A 349 10.95 -15.28 -1.49
CA VAL A 349 11.15 -14.59 -2.77
C VAL A 349 10.05 -13.55 -2.91
N ALA A 350 10.43 -12.27 -2.84
CA ALA A 350 9.49 -11.19 -3.11
C ALA A 350 8.99 -11.39 -4.55
N ALA A 351 7.67 -11.30 -4.76
CA ALA A 351 7.17 -11.19 -6.11
C ALA A 351 7.95 -10.07 -6.81
N LYS A 352 8.54 -10.37 -7.98
CA LYS A 352 9.29 -9.38 -8.79
C LYS A 352 8.43 -8.15 -9.17
N GLN A 353 7.13 -8.22 -8.90
CA GLN A 353 6.19 -7.11 -8.92
C GLN A 353 5.67 -6.95 -7.49
N GLY A 354 5.89 -5.77 -6.88
CA GLY A 354 5.57 -5.52 -5.48
C GLY A 354 4.13 -5.87 -5.13
N GLU A 355 3.92 -6.43 -3.93
CA GLU A 355 2.67 -7.07 -3.46
C GLU A 355 2.10 -8.11 -4.45
N SER A 356 1.54 -9.21 -3.97
CA SER A 356 0.82 -10.08 -4.88
C SER A 356 -0.36 -9.30 -5.50
N ASP A 357 -0.36 -9.12 -6.81
CA ASP A 357 -1.43 -8.53 -7.62
C ASP A 357 -2.88 -8.78 -7.09
N PRO A 358 -3.26 -10.02 -6.69
CA PRO A 358 -4.59 -10.26 -6.12
C PRO A 358 -4.86 -9.58 -4.77
N GLU A 359 -3.87 -9.42 -3.89
CA GLU A 359 -4.06 -8.72 -2.61
C GLU A 359 -4.26 -7.22 -2.83
N ARG A 360 -3.52 -6.63 -3.77
CA ARG A 360 -3.73 -5.23 -4.19
C ARG A 360 -5.13 -5.02 -4.74
N LYS A 361 -5.57 -5.94 -5.62
CA LYS A 361 -6.90 -5.92 -6.21
C LYS A 361 -7.99 -6.06 -5.14
N GLU A 362 -7.81 -6.93 -4.17
CA GLU A 362 -8.74 -7.12 -3.05
C GLU A 362 -8.84 -5.85 -2.19
N THR A 363 -7.71 -5.25 -1.79
CA THR A 363 -7.70 -4.00 -1.02
C THR A 363 -8.40 -2.89 -1.78
N ARG A 364 -8.12 -2.75 -3.09
CA ARG A 364 -8.78 -1.75 -3.95
C ARG A 364 -10.29 -1.97 -4.03
N GLN A 365 -10.72 -3.21 -4.24
CA GLN A 365 -12.13 -3.56 -4.33
C GLN A 365 -12.86 -3.23 -3.02
N LYS A 366 -12.28 -3.59 -1.88
CA LYS A 366 -12.87 -3.28 -0.57
C LYS A 366 -12.95 -1.76 -0.33
N VAL A 367 -11.95 -0.97 -0.74
CA VAL A 367 -12.01 0.51 -0.66
C VAL A 367 -13.20 1.04 -1.48
N ASP A 368 -13.37 0.53 -2.70
CA ASP A 368 -14.47 0.96 -3.56
C ASP A 368 -15.84 0.53 -3.01
N ASP A 369 -15.93 -0.63 -2.36
CA ASP A 369 -17.15 -1.09 -1.68
C ASP A 369 -17.49 -0.23 -0.47
N ASP A 370 -16.52 0.14 0.37
CA ASP A 370 -16.75 1.03 1.50
C ASP A 370 -17.31 2.40 1.04
N ARG A 371 -16.81 2.94 -0.08
CA ARG A 371 -17.37 4.20 -0.65
C ARG A 371 -18.83 4.05 -1.05
N LYS A 372 -19.24 2.90 -1.59
CA LYS A 372 -20.65 2.67 -1.96
C LYS A 372 -21.53 2.78 -0.72
N HIS A 373 -21.12 2.14 0.37
CA HIS A 373 -21.86 2.17 1.63
C HIS A 373 -21.88 3.58 2.25
N GLU A 374 -20.78 4.33 2.19
CA GLU A 374 -20.74 5.72 2.69
C GLU A 374 -21.67 6.65 1.91
N ILE A 375 -21.74 6.51 0.58
CA ILE A 375 -22.67 7.27 -0.27
C ILE A 375 -24.11 6.90 0.06
N GLU A 376 -24.44 5.60 0.13
CA GLU A 376 -25.78 5.12 0.46
C GLU A 376 -26.23 5.64 1.85
N ALA A 377 -25.35 5.57 2.85
CA ALA A 377 -25.61 6.09 4.19
C ALA A 377 -25.82 7.62 4.20
N ALA A 378 -25.03 8.38 3.42
CA ALA A 378 -25.20 9.83 3.29
C ALA A 378 -26.56 10.18 2.66
N ILE A 379 -26.92 9.52 1.56
CA ILE A 379 -28.21 9.70 0.88
C ILE A 379 -29.36 9.43 1.86
N VAL A 380 -29.34 8.29 2.56
CA VAL A 380 -30.39 7.90 3.52
C VAL A 380 -30.49 8.91 4.66
N ARG A 381 -29.38 9.38 5.23
CA ARG A 381 -29.39 10.40 6.29
C ARG A 381 -30.04 11.72 5.83
N ILE A 382 -29.68 12.21 4.65
CA ILE A 382 -30.22 13.46 4.09
C ILE A 382 -31.72 13.29 3.82
N MET A 383 -32.10 12.22 3.11
CA MET A 383 -33.49 11.96 2.74
C MET A 383 -34.40 11.67 3.95
N LYS A 384 -33.90 10.99 4.98
CA LYS A 384 -34.65 10.75 6.23
C LYS A 384 -35.01 12.04 6.95
N SER A 385 -34.12 13.03 6.93
CA SER A 385 -34.32 14.36 7.54
C SER A 385 -35.25 15.24 6.70
N ARG A 386 -35.01 15.30 5.39
CA ARG A 386 -35.68 16.25 4.49
C ARG A 386 -37.00 15.74 3.92
N LYS A 387 -37.23 14.42 3.96
CA LYS A 387 -38.40 13.67 3.48
C LYS A 387 -38.66 13.73 1.97
N LYS A 388 -38.49 14.89 1.34
CA LYS A 388 -38.66 15.11 -0.11
C LYS A 388 -37.54 16.01 -0.62
N MET A 389 -36.94 15.66 -1.76
CA MET A 389 -35.84 16.44 -2.33
C MET A 389 -35.70 16.26 -3.84
N GLN A 390 -35.31 17.33 -4.55
CA GLN A 390 -35.00 17.29 -5.97
C GLN A 390 -33.61 16.66 -6.22
N HIS A 391 -33.46 15.93 -7.32
CA HIS A 391 -32.24 15.22 -7.71
C HIS A 391 -30.97 16.09 -7.65
N ASN A 392 -30.97 17.26 -8.29
CA ASN A 392 -29.79 18.12 -8.34
C ASN A 392 -29.38 18.62 -6.94
N VAL A 393 -30.37 18.93 -6.10
CA VAL A 393 -30.15 19.37 -4.72
C VAL A 393 -29.58 18.23 -3.88
N LEU A 394 -30.14 17.02 -4.02
CA LEU A 394 -29.66 15.84 -3.33
C LEU A 394 -28.22 15.50 -3.72
N VAL A 395 -27.89 15.53 -5.01
CA VAL A 395 -26.53 15.30 -5.51
C VAL A 395 -25.56 16.33 -4.92
N ALA A 396 -25.95 17.61 -4.87
CA ALA A 396 -25.12 18.67 -4.29
C ALA A 396 -24.91 18.48 -2.78
N GLU A 397 -25.97 18.19 -2.01
CA GLU A 397 -25.89 18.00 -0.55
C GLU A 397 -25.08 16.75 -0.17
N VAL A 398 -25.23 15.65 -0.92
CA VAL A 398 -24.42 14.43 -0.76
C VAL A 398 -22.95 14.72 -1.05
N THR A 399 -22.66 15.43 -2.15
CA THR A 399 -21.28 15.80 -2.51
C THR A 399 -20.66 16.69 -1.44
N GLN A 400 -21.41 17.67 -0.93
CA GLN A 400 -20.94 18.56 0.12
C GLN A 400 -20.69 17.84 1.45
N GLN A 401 -21.57 16.89 1.83
CA GLN A 401 -21.39 16.13 3.07
C GLN A 401 -20.19 15.18 3.00
N LEU A 402 -19.92 14.59 1.83
CA LEU A 402 -18.82 13.65 1.63
C LEU A 402 -17.49 14.32 1.27
N ARG A 403 -17.48 15.62 0.93
CA ARG A 403 -16.30 16.37 0.49
C ARG A 403 -15.09 16.25 1.43
N ALA A 404 -15.33 16.12 2.74
CA ALA A 404 -14.26 15.94 3.73
C ALA A 404 -13.59 14.55 3.68
N ARG A 405 -14.19 13.59 2.95
CA ARG A 405 -13.75 12.20 2.85
C ARG A 405 -13.44 11.75 1.44
N PHE A 406 -14.19 12.18 0.43
CA PHE A 406 -13.90 11.96 -1.00
C PHE A 406 -14.90 12.74 -1.84
N LEU A 407 -14.58 12.95 -3.12
CA LEU A 407 -15.48 13.62 -4.06
C LEU A 407 -16.23 12.59 -4.94
N PRO A 408 -17.46 12.16 -4.58
CA PRO A 408 -18.23 11.24 -5.40
C PRO A 408 -18.64 11.88 -6.73
N SER A 409 -18.52 11.13 -7.83
CA SER A 409 -19.04 11.62 -9.11
C SER A 409 -20.58 11.59 -9.12
N PRO A 410 -21.24 12.55 -9.79
CA PRO A 410 -22.71 12.56 -9.91
C PRO A 410 -23.28 11.25 -10.49
N VAL A 411 -22.52 10.60 -11.38
CA VAL A 411 -22.89 9.30 -11.99
C VAL A 411 -22.95 8.20 -10.93
N VAL A 412 -21.99 8.15 -10.02
CA VAL A 412 -21.97 7.15 -8.94
C VAL A 412 -23.11 7.41 -7.95
N ILE A 413 -23.35 8.67 -7.57
CA ILE A 413 -24.47 9.04 -6.69
C ILE A 413 -25.79 8.60 -7.30
N LYS A 414 -26.02 8.90 -8.59
CA LYS A 414 -27.21 8.46 -9.31
C LYS A 414 -27.38 6.94 -9.24
N LYS A 415 -26.33 6.17 -9.54
CA LYS A 415 -26.38 4.71 -9.47
C LYS A 415 -26.71 4.19 -8.06
N ARG A 416 -26.31 4.91 -7.01
CA ARG A 416 -26.66 4.56 -5.61
C ARG A 416 -28.12 4.91 -5.28
N ILE A 417 -28.62 6.03 -5.78
CA ILE A 417 -30.04 6.40 -5.64
C ILE A 417 -30.93 5.32 -6.28
N GLU A 418 -30.62 4.85 -7.49
CA GLU A 418 -31.41 3.79 -8.13
C GLU A 418 -31.42 2.50 -7.29
N GLY A 419 -30.27 2.08 -6.76
CA GLY A 419 -30.21 0.90 -5.88
C GLY A 419 -30.96 1.07 -4.55
N LEU A 420 -31.09 2.30 -4.05
CA LEU A 420 -31.91 2.60 -2.87
C LEU A 420 -33.41 2.62 -3.19
N ILE A 421 -33.79 2.93 -4.44
CA ILE A 421 -35.18 2.81 -4.91
C ILE A 421 -35.56 1.34 -5.07
N GLU A 422 -34.69 0.52 -5.66
CA GLU A 422 -34.89 -0.93 -5.80
C GLU A 422 -35.06 -1.64 -4.44
N ARG A 423 -34.41 -1.13 -3.39
CA ARG A 423 -34.53 -1.62 -2.01
C ARG A 423 -35.61 -0.91 -1.19
N GLU A 424 -36.48 -0.12 -1.84
CA GLU A 424 -37.63 0.56 -1.24
C GLU A 424 -37.29 1.58 -0.12
N TYR A 425 -36.06 2.07 -0.05
CA TYR A 425 -35.70 3.17 0.86
C TYR A 425 -36.17 4.55 0.34
N LEU A 426 -36.23 4.68 -0.98
CA LEU A 426 -36.62 5.91 -1.69
C LEU A 426 -37.66 5.58 -2.77
N ALA A 427 -38.51 6.54 -3.09
CA ALA A 427 -39.40 6.48 -4.25
C ALA A 427 -39.31 7.77 -5.06
N ARG A 428 -39.69 7.70 -6.33
CA ARG A 428 -39.91 8.89 -7.16
C ARG A 428 -41.34 9.35 -6.97
N THR A 429 -41.55 10.66 -6.92
CA THR A 429 -42.92 11.19 -6.89
C THR A 429 -43.64 10.91 -8.21
N PRO A 430 -44.96 10.65 -8.19
CA PRO A 430 -45.73 10.39 -9.40
C PRO A 430 -45.82 11.62 -10.32
N GLU A 431 -45.69 12.83 -9.78
CA GLU A 431 -45.77 14.09 -10.55
C GLU A 431 -44.44 14.44 -11.25
N ASP A 432 -43.30 14.19 -10.60
CA ASP A 432 -41.97 14.48 -11.15
C ASP A 432 -40.95 13.39 -10.81
N ARG A 433 -40.37 12.77 -11.85
CA ARG A 433 -39.31 11.76 -11.71
C ARG A 433 -37.98 12.31 -11.19
N LYS A 434 -37.80 13.63 -11.19
CA LYS A 434 -36.62 14.32 -10.64
C LYS A 434 -36.75 14.63 -9.15
N VAL A 435 -37.86 14.27 -8.52
CA VAL A 435 -38.08 14.47 -7.09
C VAL A 435 -38.22 13.12 -6.40
N TYR A 436 -37.47 12.96 -5.31
CA TYR A 436 -37.43 11.76 -4.51
C TYR A 436 -38.15 11.97 -3.18
N THR A 437 -38.78 10.93 -2.68
CA THR A 437 -39.39 10.84 -1.35
C THR A 437 -38.78 9.69 -0.58
N TYR A 438 -38.58 9.88 0.72
CA TYR A 438 -38.09 8.85 1.63
C TYR A 438 -39.25 7.98 2.12
N VAL A 439 -39.08 6.65 2.06
CA VAL A 439 -40.20 5.67 2.20
C VAL A 439 -40.03 4.72 3.40
N ALA A 440 -38.81 4.56 3.93
CA ALA A 440 -38.48 3.57 4.96
C ALA A 440 -38.61 4.02 6.42
#